data_AF-L7KJN7-F1
#
_entry.id   AF-L7KJN7-F1
#
_cell.length_a   1.000
_cell.length_b   1.000
_cell.length_c   1.000
_cell.angle_alpha   90.00
_cell.angle_beta   90.00
_cell.angle_gamma   90.00
#
_symmetry.space_group_name_H-M   'P 1'
#
loop_
_entity.id
_entity.type
_entity.pdbx_description
1 polymer ?
#
loop_
_entity_poly.entity_id
_entity_poly.type
_entity_poly.pdbx_seq_one_letter_code
_entity_poly.pdbx_strand_id
1 'polypeptide(L)'
;MTGLALTPAIEAAQRDGILDEWRPMFTRITETGVCWDCGGGSTGAEVSAGEHLDVDVIFWNTGFRSALDHLSPLHLRGPGGGIVMTGRLATTVADDPRIQLIGYGPSASTIGANRAGREAARNVADILAAG
;
A
#
# COMPACT_ATOMS: atom_id res chain seq x y z
N MET A 1 -14.32 0.83 -17.45
CA MET A 1 -13.30 -0.22 -17.71
C MET A 1 -11.98 0.51 -17.88
N THR A 2 -11.03 0.38 -16.95
CA THR A 2 -9.67 0.87 -17.19
C THR A 2 -9.00 -0.10 -18.14
N GLY A 3 -9.24 0.05 -19.45
CA GLY A 3 -8.63 -0.80 -20.46
C GLY A 3 -7.13 -0.59 -20.44
N LEU A 4 -6.39 -1.56 -19.90
CA LEU A 4 -4.95 -1.62 -20.09
C LEU A 4 -4.72 -1.87 -21.58
N ALA A 5 -3.94 -1.00 -22.23
CA ALA A 5 -3.59 -1.19 -23.64
C ALA A 5 -2.78 -2.47 -23.80
N LEU A 6 -3.11 -3.28 -24.81
CA LEU A 6 -2.30 -4.45 -25.17
C LEU A 6 -0.96 -3.94 -25.71
N THR A 7 0.07 -4.01 -24.87
CA THR A 7 1.45 -3.69 -25.27
C THR A 7 2.16 -4.96 -25.74
N PRO A 8 3.25 -4.84 -26.53
CA PRO A 8 4.04 -6.01 -26.93
C PRO A 8 4.53 -6.87 -25.74
N ALA A 9 4.78 -6.24 -24.58
CA ALA A 9 5.17 -6.95 -23.36
C ALA A 9 4.02 -7.78 -22.76
N ILE A 10 2.79 -7.26 -22.79
CA ILE A 10 1.61 -8.00 -22.31
C ILE A 10 1.29 -9.15 -23.27
N GLU A 11 1.36 -8.92 -24.58
CA GLU A 11 1.17 -9.96 -25.59
C GLU A 11 2.22 -11.08 -25.46
N ALA A 12 3.47 -10.72 -25.15
CA ALA A 12 4.50 -11.71 -24.86
C ALA A 12 4.19 -12.53 -23.61
N ALA A 13 3.83 -11.88 -22.51
CA ALA A 13 3.48 -12.57 -21.27
C ALA A 13 2.25 -13.50 -21.41
N GLN A 14 1.27 -13.15 -22.26
CA GLN A 14 0.16 -14.04 -22.59
C GLN A 14 0.60 -15.27 -23.38
N ARG A 15 1.38 -15.07 -24.45
CA ARG A 15 1.89 -16.19 -25.27
C ARG A 15 2.74 -17.16 -24.46
N ASP A 16 3.48 -16.63 -23.49
CA ASP A 16 4.34 -17.41 -22.60
C ASP A 16 3.56 -18.03 -21.42
N GLY A 17 2.22 -17.86 -21.38
CA GLY A 17 1.32 -18.44 -20.40
C GLY A 17 1.33 -17.78 -19.02
N ILE A 18 2.11 -16.71 -18.84
CA ILE A 18 2.28 -16.01 -17.55
C ILE A 18 0.97 -15.36 -17.08
N LEU A 19 0.14 -14.93 -18.02
CA LEU A 19 -1.12 -14.23 -17.75
C LEU A 19 -2.37 -15.11 -17.96
N ASP A 20 -2.19 -16.41 -18.25
CA ASP A 20 -3.28 -17.31 -18.60
C ASP A 20 -4.13 -17.71 -17.38
N GLU A 21 -3.51 -17.79 -16.20
CA GLU A 21 -4.16 -18.23 -14.97
C GLU A 21 -3.93 -17.22 -13.84
N TRP A 22 -5.01 -16.66 -13.31
CA TRP A 22 -4.97 -15.92 -12.06
C TRP A 22 -4.87 -16.91 -10.89
N ARG A 23 -3.86 -16.72 -10.03
CA ARG A 23 -3.72 -17.48 -8.78
C ARG A 23 -4.00 -16.57 -7.57
N PRO A 24 -4.63 -17.07 -6.49
CA PRO A 24 -4.69 -16.34 -5.24
C PRO A 24 -3.28 -16.17 -4.65
N MET A 25 -3.11 -15.35 -3.61
CA MET A 25 -1.83 -15.32 -2.89
C MET A 25 -1.55 -16.69 -2.27
N PHE A 26 -0.32 -17.18 -2.45
CA PHE A 26 0.16 -18.40 -1.80
C PHE A 26 -0.01 -18.32 -0.27
N THR A 27 -0.17 -19.45 0.38
CA THR A 27 -0.41 -19.54 1.83
C THR A 27 0.87 -19.71 2.63
N ARG A 28 1.97 -20.16 1.99
CA ARG A 28 3.26 -20.38 2.64
C ARG A 28 4.45 -20.20 1.69
N ILE A 29 5.55 -19.69 2.24
CA ILE A 29 6.90 -19.75 1.62
C ILE A 29 7.57 -21.03 2.10
N THR A 30 8.09 -21.84 1.18
CA THR A 30 8.85 -23.08 1.45
C THR A 30 10.35 -22.82 1.26
N GLU A 31 11.18 -23.84 1.47
CA GLU A 31 12.61 -23.74 1.25
C GLU A 31 12.97 -23.46 -0.23
N THR A 32 12.16 -23.96 -1.18
CA THR A 32 12.42 -23.87 -2.63
C THR A 32 11.46 -22.96 -3.38
N GLY A 33 10.45 -22.40 -2.71
CA GLY A 33 9.49 -21.53 -3.38
C GLY A 33 8.26 -21.19 -2.55
N VAL A 34 7.08 -21.33 -3.16
CA VAL A 34 5.79 -20.98 -2.55
C VAL A 34 4.77 -22.09 -2.75
N CYS A 35 3.74 -22.10 -1.91
CA CYS A 35 2.72 -23.11 -1.99
C CYS A 35 1.34 -22.61 -1.52
N TRP A 36 0.31 -23.23 -2.11
CA TRP A 36 -1.10 -23.08 -1.75
C TRP A 36 -1.59 -24.34 -1.03
N ASP A 37 -2.31 -24.16 0.07
CA ASP A 37 -2.95 -25.24 0.85
C ASP A 37 -2.04 -26.42 1.30
N CYS A 38 -0.71 -26.24 1.30
CA CYS A 38 0.22 -27.09 2.04
C CYS A 38 0.08 -26.86 3.55
N GLY A 39 -0.95 -27.44 4.13
CA GLY A 39 -1.02 -27.64 5.57
C GLY A 39 0.06 -28.63 6.03
N GLY A 40 0.85 -28.21 7.02
CA GLY A 40 1.76 -29.03 7.82
C GLY A 40 2.23 -28.14 8.98
N GLY A 41 1.84 -28.46 10.21
CA GLY A 41 2.11 -27.63 11.40
C GLY A 41 3.61 -27.43 11.64
N SER A 42 3.96 -26.51 12.55
CA SER A 42 5.32 -26.27 13.06
C SER A 42 6.00 -27.48 13.72
N THR A 43 5.39 -28.66 13.62
CA THR A 43 5.76 -29.94 14.23
C THR A 43 5.58 -31.08 13.22
N GLY A 44 6.36 -31.09 12.13
CA GLY A 44 6.69 -32.30 11.36
C GLY A 44 5.56 -33.20 10.82
N ALA A 45 4.31 -32.76 10.80
CA ALA A 45 3.21 -33.55 10.22
C ALA A 45 3.22 -33.41 8.69
N GLU A 46 2.94 -34.52 8.00
CA GLU A 46 2.92 -34.64 6.54
C GLU A 46 2.26 -33.42 5.89
N VAL A 47 3.03 -32.79 5.01
CA VAL A 47 2.56 -31.67 4.19
C VAL A 47 1.45 -32.22 3.30
N SER A 48 0.22 -31.74 3.50
CA SER A 48 -0.85 -31.86 2.51
C SER A 48 -0.26 -31.50 1.15
N ALA A 49 -0.53 -32.31 0.13
CA ALA A 49 -0.04 -32.14 -1.24
C ALA A 49 -0.71 -30.94 -1.94
N GLY A 50 -0.62 -29.76 -1.33
CA GLY A 50 -0.99 -28.50 -1.92
C GLY A 50 -0.19 -28.20 -3.18
N GLU A 51 -0.65 -27.24 -3.98
CA GLU A 51 0.05 -26.81 -5.18
C GLU A 51 1.35 -26.09 -4.82
N HIS A 52 2.46 -26.41 -5.50
CA HIS A 52 3.77 -25.83 -5.26
C HIS A 52 4.30 -25.16 -6.53
N LEU A 53 4.98 -24.03 -6.34
CA LEU A 53 5.73 -23.33 -7.38
C LEU A 53 7.12 -23.00 -6.85
N ASP A 54 8.14 -23.60 -7.45
CA ASP A 54 9.53 -23.28 -7.15
C ASP A 54 9.86 -21.87 -7.64
N VAL A 55 10.41 -21.04 -6.76
CA VAL A 55 10.82 -19.66 -7.06
C VAL A 55 12.08 -19.30 -6.29
N ASP A 56 13.05 -18.70 -6.96
CA ASP A 56 14.28 -18.22 -6.33
C ASP A 56 14.11 -16.84 -5.66
N VAL A 57 13.17 -16.03 -6.17
CA VAL A 57 12.98 -14.64 -5.76
C VAL A 57 11.50 -14.31 -5.65
N ILE A 58 11.13 -13.72 -4.51
CA ILE A 58 9.82 -13.10 -4.31
C ILE A 58 10.02 -11.59 -4.29
N PHE A 59 9.44 -10.90 -5.29
CA PHE A 59 9.50 -9.44 -5.38
C PHE A 59 8.18 -8.80 -4.94
N TRP A 60 8.18 -8.19 -3.75
CA TRP A 60 6.99 -7.61 -3.12
C TRP A 60 6.65 -6.22 -3.66
N ASN A 61 5.76 -6.18 -4.66
CA ASN A 61 5.19 -4.94 -5.19
C ASN A 61 3.83 -4.60 -4.55
N THR A 62 3.72 -4.80 -3.23
CA THR A 62 2.46 -4.69 -2.46
C THR A 62 2.23 -3.29 -1.86
N GLY A 63 3.00 -2.29 -2.30
CA GLY A 63 2.86 -0.89 -1.91
C GLY A 63 3.64 -0.53 -0.65
N PHE A 64 3.23 0.56 0.01
CA PHE A 64 3.95 1.19 1.11
C PHE A 64 3.01 1.59 2.25
N ARG A 65 3.56 1.74 3.46
CA ARG A 65 2.90 2.40 4.59
C ARG A 65 3.48 3.81 4.77
N SER A 66 2.66 4.74 5.28
CA SER A 66 3.08 6.11 5.58
C SER A 66 4.13 6.14 6.70
N ALA A 67 5.26 6.81 6.46
CA ALA A 67 6.34 6.99 7.43
C ALA A 67 6.00 8.06 8.49
N LEU A 68 5.12 7.71 9.44
CA LEU A 68 4.55 8.63 10.43
C LEU A 68 4.86 8.22 11.89
N ASP A 69 5.89 7.41 12.11
CA ASP A 69 6.16 6.86 13.44
C ASP A 69 6.58 7.92 14.46
N HIS A 70 7.15 9.03 13.99
CA HIS A 70 7.43 10.22 14.80
C HIS A 70 6.15 10.87 15.39
N LEU A 71 4.97 10.57 14.85
CA LEU A 71 3.68 11.04 15.38
C LEU A 71 2.98 10.02 16.29
N SER A 72 3.58 8.85 16.53
CA SER A 72 2.97 7.79 17.35
C SER A 72 2.52 8.25 18.74
N PRO A 73 3.27 9.11 19.47
CA PRO A 73 2.84 9.61 20.79
C PRO A 73 1.55 10.44 20.77
N LEU A 74 1.11 10.92 19.60
CA LEU A 74 -0.09 11.72 19.45
C LEU A 74 -1.35 10.87 19.26
N HIS A 75 -1.21 9.55 19.12
CA HIS A 75 -2.33 8.59 19.01
C HIS A 75 -3.35 8.90 17.89
N LEU A 76 -2.89 9.53 16.80
CA LEU A 76 -3.74 10.01 15.68
C LEU A 76 -4.23 8.90 14.73
N ARG A 77 -3.74 7.67 14.88
CA ARG A 77 -4.08 6.56 13.97
C ARG A 77 -5.41 5.94 14.40
N GLY A 78 -6.37 5.91 13.49
CA GLY A 78 -7.66 5.25 13.70
C GLY A 78 -7.61 3.73 13.42
N PRO A 79 -8.77 3.04 13.56
CA PRO A 79 -8.91 1.66 13.14
C PRO A 79 -8.48 1.49 11.66
N GLY A 80 -7.57 0.55 11.39
CA GLY A 80 -6.96 0.37 10.06
C GLY A 80 -5.60 1.06 9.87
N GLY A 81 -5.12 1.84 10.85
CA GLY A 81 -3.75 2.37 10.90
C GLY A 81 -3.52 3.67 10.11
N GLY A 82 -4.56 4.21 9.47
CA GLY A 82 -4.53 5.52 8.83
C GLY A 82 -4.81 6.67 9.79
N ILE A 83 -4.45 7.89 9.39
CA ILE A 83 -4.82 9.13 10.08
C ILE A 83 -5.96 9.78 9.28
N VAL A 84 -7.03 10.19 9.96
CA VAL A 84 -8.16 10.85 9.28
C VAL A 84 -7.77 12.28 8.93
N MET A 85 -7.97 12.65 7.67
CA MET A 85 -7.62 13.96 7.13
C MET A 85 -8.84 14.67 6.56
N THR A 86 -8.88 15.99 6.73
CA THR A 86 -10.00 16.86 6.35
C THR A 86 -9.52 18.04 5.49
N GLY A 87 -10.48 18.85 5.06
CA GLY A 87 -10.24 20.02 4.21
C GLY A 87 -10.18 19.65 2.74
N ARG A 88 -10.08 20.69 1.90
CA ARG A 88 -10.24 20.59 0.45
C ARG A 88 -9.26 19.62 -0.24
N LEU A 89 -8.00 19.62 0.21
CA LEU A 89 -6.96 18.73 -0.32
C LEU A 89 -6.57 17.61 0.65
N ALA A 90 -7.40 17.37 1.68
CA ALA A 90 -7.14 16.38 2.72
C ALA A 90 -5.70 16.51 3.27
N THR A 91 -5.34 17.70 3.75
CA THR A 91 -4.01 17.97 4.34
C THR A 91 -4.06 18.08 5.86
N THR A 92 -5.20 18.49 6.42
CA THR A 92 -5.36 18.76 7.85
C THR A 92 -5.72 17.48 8.60
N VAL A 93 -5.03 17.15 9.69
CA VAL A 93 -5.42 16.03 10.56
C VAL A 93 -6.70 16.40 11.30
N ALA A 94 -7.70 15.52 11.28
CA ALA A 94 -9.01 15.78 11.88
C ALA A 94 -8.93 15.99 13.41
N ASP A 95 -8.15 15.15 14.09
CA ASP A 95 -8.02 15.15 15.55
C ASP A 95 -7.16 16.30 16.09
N ASP A 96 -6.23 16.82 15.27
CA ASP A 96 -5.40 17.97 15.62
C ASP A 96 -5.14 18.84 14.38
N PRO A 97 -5.93 19.91 14.16
CA PRO A 97 -5.83 20.76 12.97
C PRO A 97 -4.49 21.48 12.80
N ARG A 98 -3.67 21.54 13.86
CA ARG A 98 -2.31 22.11 13.81
C ARG A 98 -1.36 21.24 13.01
N ILE A 99 -1.71 19.97 12.79
CA ILE A 99 -0.90 19.00 12.07
C ILE A 99 -1.38 18.94 10.62
N GLN A 100 -0.45 19.18 9.70
CA GLN A 100 -0.67 19.06 8.26
C GLN A 100 0.19 17.92 7.71
N LEU A 101 -0.41 16.99 6.97
CA LEU A 101 0.33 15.92 6.27
C LEU A 101 0.24 16.17 4.76
N ILE A 102 1.39 16.27 4.11
CA ILE A 102 1.50 16.63 2.68
C ILE A 102 2.28 15.53 1.99
N GLY A 103 1.84 15.13 0.79
CA GLY A 103 2.45 14.01 0.06
C GLY A 103 1.96 12.63 0.50
N TYR A 104 0.97 12.57 1.38
CA TYR A 104 0.30 11.33 1.80
C TYR A 104 -1.09 11.22 1.17
N GLY A 105 -1.55 9.97 0.97
CA GLY A 105 -2.89 9.67 0.46
C GLY A 105 -3.14 10.31 -0.93
N PRO A 106 -4.26 11.03 -1.15
CA PRO A 106 -4.59 11.65 -2.44
C PRO A 106 -3.54 12.66 -2.96
N SER A 107 -2.67 13.16 -2.09
CA SER A 107 -1.63 14.12 -2.45
C SER A 107 -0.28 13.49 -2.84
N ALA A 108 -0.17 12.16 -2.82
CA ALA A 108 1.05 11.39 -3.10
C ALA A 108 1.43 11.38 -4.60
N SER A 109 1.63 12.57 -5.17
CA SER A 109 2.17 12.77 -6.52
C SER A 109 2.92 14.10 -6.57
N THR A 110 3.83 14.28 -7.53
CA THR A 110 4.60 15.53 -7.66
C THR A 110 3.70 16.76 -7.80
N ILE A 111 2.65 16.68 -8.62
CA ILE A 111 1.71 17.79 -8.83
C ILE A 111 0.77 17.95 -7.63
N GLY A 112 0.28 16.84 -7.07
CA GLY A 112 -0.61 16.83 -5.91
C GLY A 112 0.05 17.45 -4.67
N ALA A 113 1.31 17.09 -4.40
CA ALA A 113 2.07 17.58 -3.27
C ALA A 113 2.27 19.11 -3.32
N ASN A 114 2.53 19.68 -4.50
CA ASN A 114 2.67 21.13 -4.65
C ASN A 114 1.37 21.89 -4.33
N ARG A 115 0.22 21.37 -4.77
CA ARG A 115 -1.09 21.98 -4.47
C ARG A 115 -1.42 21.84 -2.99
N ALA A 116 -1.20 20.65 -2.43
CA ALA A 116 -1.39 20.35 -1.01
C ALA A 116 -0.51 21.24 -0.11
N GLY A 117 0.75 21.46 -0.48
CA GLY A 117 1.64 22.34 0.28
C GLY A 117 1.14 23.79 0.35
N ARG A 118 0.59 24.32 -0.75
CA ARG A 118 -0.01 25.66 -0.77
C ARG A 118 -1.24 25.75 0.15
N GLU A 119 -2.11 24.75 0.14
CA GLU A 119 -3.28 24.74 1.01
C GLU A 119 -2.90 24.58 2.49
N ALA A 120 -1.95 23.70 2.80
CA ALA A 120 -1.45 23.53 4.17
C ALA A 120 -0.85 24.83 4.72
N ALA A 121 -0.08 25.58 3.92
CA ALA A 121 0.46 26.86 4.32
C ALA A 121 -0.63 27.90 4.62
N ARG A 122 -1.72 27.92 3.83
CA ARG A 122 -2.88 28.79 4.08
C ARG A 122 -3.58 28.41 5.39
N ASN A 123 -3.86 27.13 5.59
CA ASN A 123 -4.50 26.64 6.81
C ASN A 123 -3.70 27.04 8.06
N VAL A 124 -2.38 26.87 8.03
CA VAL A 124 -1.51 27.26 9.16
C VAL A 124 -1.52 28.78 9.38
N ALA A 125 -1.47 29.58 8.31
CA ALA A 125 -1.56 31.04 8.43
C ALA A 125 -2.89 31.49 9.06
N ASP A 126 -4.01 30.87 8.67
CA ASP A 126 -5.33 31.17 9.22
C ASP A 126 -5.42 30.79 10.71
N ILE A 127 -4.86 29.63 11.11
CA ILE A 127 -4.77 29.21 12.51
C ILE A 127 -3.96 30.22 13.34
N LEU A 128 -2.83 30.68 12.81
CA LEU A 128 -1.95 31.63 13.50
C LEU A 128 -2.56 33.03 13.59
N ALA A 129 -3.39 33.44 12.64
CA ALA A 129 -4.09 34.73 12.67
C ALA A 129 -5.28 34.75 13.64
N ALA A 130 -5.82 33.57 13.98
CA ALA A 130 -6.96 33.41 14.87
C ALA A 130 -6.59 33.23 16.36
N GLY A 131 -5.30 33.05 16.69
CA GLY A 131 -4.79 32.90 18.05
C GLY A 131 -4.12 34.16 18.57
#